data_AF-A0A0N7KIP2-F1
#
_entry.id   AF-A0A0N7KIP2-F1
#
_cell.length_a   1.000
_cell.length_b   1.000
_cell.length_c   1.000
_cell.angle_alpha   90.00
_cell.angle_beta   90.00
_cell.angle_gamma   90.00
#
_symmetry.space_group_name_H-M   'P 1'
#
loop_
_entity.id
_entity.type
_entity.pdbx_description
1 polymer ?
#
loop_
_entity_poly.entity_id
_entity_poly.type
_entity_poly.pdbx_seq_one_letter_code
_entity_poly.pdbx_strand_id
1 'polypeptide(L)'
;MEDDIRVLEMITGEVKGQELTSDGFISSGKKKKRKQKEKVVATRQSSRIARDGVPVALKAQQRTSVRNDISGKNKYAIFNTVDESVLVNIARDEGVDLGTSEGLQNQNIETIKARELAQSMIHTAKERLINEDPIERLPLTTEIEGCVFPTTEAAGIEPAKVGGDTKRKNTS
;
A
#
# COMPACT_ATOMS: atom_id res chain seq x y z
N MET A 1 -10.33 -22.76 70.70
CA MET A 1 -9.60 -23.66 69.79
C MET A 1 -10.01 -23.44 68.34
N GLU A 2 -11.27 -23.11 68.06
CA GLU A 2 -11.72 -22.81 66.68
C GLU A 2 -11.10 -21.54 66.07
N ASP A 3 -10.68 -20.58 66.90
CA ASP A 3 -10.08 -19.33 66.41
C ASP A 3 -8.64 -19.53 65.93
N ASP A 4 -7.88 -20.42 66.57
CA ASP A 4 -6.51 -20.76 66.17
C ASP A 4 -6.48 -21.52 64.84
N ILE A 5 -7.50 -22.35 64.57
CA ILE A 5 -7.65 -23.11 63.32
C ILE A 5 -7.88 -22.15 62.14
N ARG A 6 -8.69 -21.10 62.32
CA ARG A 6 -8.94 -20.09 61.26
C ARG A 6 -7.71 -19.23 60.96
N VAL A 7 -6.92 -18.91 61.98
CA VAL A 7 -5.64 -18.20 61.80
C VAL A 7 -4.63 -19.08 61.06
N LEU A 8 -4.58 -20.37 61.37
CA LEU A 8 -3.75 -21.34 60.64
C LEU A 8 -4.20 -21.50 59.18
N GLU A 9 -5.49 -21.59 58.89
CA GLU A 9 -6.01 -21.65 57.50
C GLU A 9 -5.73 -20.38 56.68
N MET A 10 -5.71 -19.21 57.32
CA MET A 10 -5.30 -17.95 56.68
C MET A 10 -3.80 -17.90 56.36
N ILE A 11 -2.96 -18.55 57.17
CA ILE A 11 -1.50 -18.56 57.01
C ILE A 11 -1.06 -19.66 56.02
N THR A 12 -1.74 -20.82 55.99
CA THR A 12 -1.29 -21.98 55.20
C THR A 12 -1.79 -22.03 53.77
N GLY A 13 -2.76 -21.20 53.37
CA GLY A 13 -3.00 -20.83 51.96
C GLY A 13 -3.04 -22.00 50.95
N GLU A 14 -3.48 -23.20 51.36
CA GLU A 14 -3.52 -24.38 50.49
C GLU A 14 -4.68 -24.27 49.49
N VAL A 15 -4.44 -23.53 48.41
CA VAL A 15 -5.30 -23.54 47.23
C VAL A 15 -4.97 -24.79 46.41
N LYS A 16 -5.66 -25.89 46.73
CA LYS A 16 -5.74 -27.10 45.89
C LYS A 16 -6.20 -26.71 44.47
N GLY A 17 -5.37 -26.97 43.46
CA GLY A 17 -5.82 -27.13 42.07
C GLY A 17 -5.42 -26.06 41.04
N GLN A 18 -4.19 -25.54 41.06
CA GLN A 18 -3.68 -24.70 39.97
C GLN A 18 -2.55 -25.41 39.21
N GLU A 19 -2.81 -25.83 37.97
CA GLU A 19 -1.78 -26.23 37.02
C GLU A 19 -0.91 -25.02 36.67
N LEU A 20 0.38 -25.14 36.97
CA LEU A 20 1.43 -24.25 36.51
C LEU A 20 1.63 -24.48 35.00
N THR A 21 1.49 -23.44 34.18
CA THR A 21 1.91 -23.51 32.78
C THR A 21 3.44 -23.44 32.70
N SER A 22 4.03 -23.95 31.60
CA SER A 22 5.48 -24.00 31.36
C SER A 22 6.20 -22.65 31.48
N ASP A 23 5.46 -21.56 31.47
CA ASP A 23 5.98 -20.19 31.47
C ASP A 23 5.87 -19.54 32.87
N GLY A 24 5.53 -20.31 33.91
CA GLY A 24 5.45 -19.84 35.30
C GLY A 24 4.26 -18.91 35.60
N PHE A 25 3.28 -18.82 34.69
CA PHE A 25 2.07 -18.01 34.91
C PHE A 25 0.93 -18.85 35.48
N ILE A 26 0.31 -18.35 36.55
CA ILE A 26 -0.91 -18.93 37.12
C ILE A 26 -2.09 -18.55 36.21
N SER A 27 -2.69 -19.53 35.53
CA SER A 27 -3.89 -19.30 34.74
C SER A 27 -5.10 -19.09 35.67
N SER A 28 -5.64 -17.87 35.72
CA SER A 28 -6.85 -17.60 36.50
C SER A 28 -8.05 -18.25 35.80
N GLY A 29 -8.60 -19.31 36.42
CA GLY A 29 -9.70 -20.10 35.90
C GLY A 29 -11.01 -19.34 35.67
N LYS A 30 -11.80 -19.90 34.74
CA LYS A 30 -13.22 -19.66 34.43
C LYS A 30 -13.60 -18.26 33.89
N LYS A 31 -13.67 -18.18 32.56
CA LYS A 31 -14.22 -17.06 31.79
C LYS A 31 -15.71 -16.82 32.13
N LYS A 32 -16.00 -15.91 33.07
CA LYS A 32 -17.33 -15.29 33.18
C LYS A 32 -17.49 -14.26 32.06
N LYS A 33 -18.56 -14.36 31.26
CA LYS A 33 -18.95 -13.38 30.24
C LYS A 33 -19.07 -12.00 30.89
N ARG A 34 -18.09 -11.12 30.67
CA ARG A 34 -18.10 -9.75 31.18
C ARG A 34 -18.77 -8.83 30.16
N LYS A 35 -19.81 -8.11 30.59
CA LYS A 35 -20.37 -6.94 29.89
C LYS A 35 -19.21 -6.01 29.52
N GLN A 36 -19.21 -5.48 28.30
CA GLN A 36 -18.22 -4.49 27.85
C GLN A 36 -18.25 -3.30 28.81
N LYS A 37 -17.28 -3.26 29.73
CA LYS A 37 -17.04 -2.06 30.54
C LYS A 37 -16.19 -1.14 29.68
N GLU A 38 -16.63 0.11 29.62
CA GLU A 38 -15.89 1.23 29.06
C GLU A 38 -14.42 1.18 29.52
N LYS A 39 -13.50 1.31 28.57
CA LYS A 39 -12.06 1.22 28.85
C LYS A 39 -11.65 2.42 29.71
N VAL A 40 -11.57 2.24 31.02
CA VAL A 40 -11.00 3.24 31.94
C VAL A 40 -9.50 3.33 31.67
N VAL A 41 -9.05 4.49 31.20
CA VAL A 41 -7.63 4.79 30.99
C VAL A 41 -6.97 4.99 32.34
N ALA A 42 -5.93 4.21 32.64
CA ALA A 42 -5.16 4.37 33.87
C ALA A 42 -4.44 5.73 33.89
N THR A 43 -4.77 6.57 34.86
CA THR A 43 -4.21 7.93 35.04
C THR A 43 -2.94 7.97 35.90
N ARG A 44 -2.50 6.84 36.47
CA ARG A 44 -1.30 6.82 37.33
C ARG A 44 -0.03 6.90 36.48
N GLN A 45 0.58 8.08 36.44
CA GLN A 45 1.82 8.35 35.72
C GLN A 45 3.04 8.03 36.61
N SER A 46 4.01 7.30 36.07
CA SER A 46 5.31 7.10 36.71
C SER A 46 6.18 8.34 36.50
N SER A 47 6.78 8.89 37.57
CA SER A 47 7.72 10.01 37.49
C SER A 47 9.05 9.64 36.83
N ARG A 48 9.35 8.36 36.64
CA ARG A 48 10.64 7.90 36.12
C ARG A 48 10.81 8.12 34.61
N ILE A 49 9.73 8.38 33.88
CA ILE A 49 9.79 8.67 32.44
C ILE A 49 9.12 10.02 32.24
N ALA A 50 9.91 11.07 32.07
CA ALA A 50 9.40 12.34 31.55
C ALA A 50 8.74 12.03 30.20
N ARG A 51 7.42 12.13 30.14
CA ARG A 51 6.67 11.99 28.89
C ARG A 51 6.33 13.38 28.40
N ASP A 52 6.49 13.58 27.09
CA ASP A 52 6.19 14.82 26.35
C ASP A 52 4.70 15.23 26.39
N GLY A 53 3.87 14.65 27.28
CA GLY A 53 2.41 14.80 27.30
C GLY A 53 1.68 14.04 26.18
N VAL A 54 2.39 13.51 25.18
CA VAL A 54 1.78 12.84 24.01
C VAL A 54 1.45 11.36 24.33
N PRO A 55 0.18 10.91 24.17
CA PRO A 55 -0.22 9.52 24.26
C PRO A 55 0.64 8.59 23.38
N VAL A 56 0.95 7.39 23.87
CA VAL A 56 1.74 6.38 23.11
C VAL A 56 1.10 6.08 21.76
N ALA A 57 -0.23 6.04 21.69
CA ALA A 57 -0.97 5.85 20.44
C ALA A 57 -0.69 6.96 19.41
N LEU A 58 -0.70 8.24 19.83
CA LEU A 58 -0.36 9.35 18.96
C LEU A 58 1.11 9.32 18.54
N LYS A 59 2.02 8.98 19.46
CA LYS A 59 3.45 8.83 19.14
C LYS A 59 3.70 7.68 18.16
N ALA A 60 2.95 6.59 18.27
CA ALA A 60 2.99 5.48 17.32
C ALA A 60 2.43 5.89 15.95
N GLN A 61 1.28 6.58 15.91
CA GLN A 61 0.70 7.10 14.68
C GLN A 61 1.65 8.07 13.96
N GLN A 62 2.27 9.00 14.68
CA GLN A 62 3.27 9.92 14.15
C GLN A 62 4.49 9.18 13.58
N ARG A 63 4.98 8.14 14.27
CA ARG A 63 6.08 7.31 13.74
C ARG A 63 5.69 6.60 12.44
N THR A 64 4.47 6.10 12.35
CA THR A 64 3.96 5.46 11.13
C THR A 64 3.78 6.48 10.00
N SER A 65 3.24 7.67 10.28
CA SER A 65 3.06 8.70 9.26
C SER A 65 4.38 9.22 8.71
N VAL A 66 5.41 9.40 9.56
CA VAL A 66 6.75 9.81 9.13
C VAL A 66 7.40 8.74 8.25
N ARG A 67 7.22 7.46 8.57
CA ARG A 67 7.74 6.35 7.75
C ARG A 67 7.09 6.27 6.37
N ASN A 68 5.80 6.60 6.31
CA ASN A 68 5.00 6.56 5.08
C ASN A 68 4.86 7.94 4.43
N ASP A 69 5.71 8.90 4.79
CA ASP A 69 5.61 10.25 4.27
C ASP A 69 6.10 10.27 2.81
N ILE A 70 5.12 10.27 1.90
CA ILE A 70 5.32 10.43 0.46
C ILE A 70 5.17 11.90 0.03
N SER A 71 5.01 12.87 0.95
CA SER A 71 4.64 14.25 0.60
C SER A 71 5.67 14.99 -0.26
N GLY A 72 6.95 14.60 -0.21
CA GLY A 72 8.01 15.18 -1.04
C GLY A 72 8.32 14.39 -2.32
N LYS A 73 7.71 13.20 -2.46
CA LYS A 73 7.83 12.35 -3.65
C LYS A 73 6.57 12.53 -4.48
N ASN A 74 6.65 12.19 -5.77
CA ASN A 74 5.46 12.20 -6.61
C ASN A 74 4.46 11.18 -6.05
N LYS A 75 3.40 11.65 -5.38
CA LYS A 75 2.38 10.84 -4.70
C LYS A 75 1.76 9.75 -5.57
N TYR A 76 1.83 9.91 -6.89
CA TYR A 76 1.29 8.98 -7.87
C TYR A 76 2.35 8.18 -8.62
N ALA A 77 3.64 8.38 -8.35
CA ALA A 77 4.75 7.65 -8.99
C ALA A 77 5.66 7.00 -7.93
N ILE A 78 5.11 6.04 -7.20
CA ILE A 78 5.75 5.38 -6.05
C ILE A 78 6.86 4.43 -6.50
N PHE A 79 6.63 3.64 -7.55
CA PHE A 79 7.62 2.68 -8.06
C PHE A 79 8.89 3.36 -8.58
N ASN A 80 8.79 4.61 -9.03
CA ASN A 80 9.96 5.41 -9.41
C ASN A 80 10.85 5.80 -8.22
N THR A 81 10.42 5.56 -6.99
CA THR A 81 11.16 5.89 -5.76
C THR A 81 11.78 4.67 -5.07
N VAL A 82 11.56 3.48 -5.64
CA VAL A 82 11.98 2.19 -5.12
C VAL A 82 12.95 1.53 -6.11
N ASP A 83 13.99 0.89 -5.57
CA ASP A 83 14.99 0.17 -6.37
C ASP A 83 14.37 -1.04 -7.09
N GLU A 84 14.88 -1.34 -8.28
CA GLU A 84 14.32 -2.39 -9.15
C GLU A 84 14.43 -3.78 -8.53
N SER A 85 15.54 -4.07 -7.86
CA SER A 85 15.74 -5.34 -7.14
C SER A 85 14.68 -5.56 -6.06
N VAL A 86 14.24 -4.49 -5.39
CA VAL A 86 13.17 -4.55 -4.38
C VAL A 86 11.82 -4.79 -5.04
N LEU A 87 11.55 -4.12 -6.17
CA LEU A 87 10.32 -4.33 -6.94
C LEU A 87 10.21 -5.75 -7.49
N VAL A 88 11.32 -6.35 -7.96
CA VAL A 88 11.36 -7.76 -8.38
C VAL A 88 10.99 -8.68 -7.21
N ASN A 89 11.54 -8.44 -6.03
CA ASN A 89 11.27 -9.28 -4.86
C ASN A 89 9.81 -9.16 -4.43
N ILE A 90 9.27 -7.94 -4.36
CA ILE A 90 7.84 -7.71 -4.06
C ILE A 90 6.96 -8.42 -5.08
N ALA A 91 7.27 -8.31 -6.38
CA ALA A 91 6.51 -8.98 -7.42
C ALA A 91 6.53 -10.52 -7.26
N ARG A 92 7.68 -11.10 -6.89
CA ARG A 92 7.80 -12.55 -6.62
C ARG A 92 7.00 -12.97 -5.39
N ASP A 93 7.05 -12.19 -4.32
CA ASP A 93 6.32 -12.46 -3.08
C ASP A 93 4.80 -12.40 -3.30
N GLU A 94 4.34 -11.47 -4.15
CA GLU A 94 2.93 -11.30 -4.53
C GLU A 94 2.49 -12.22 -5.69
N GLY A 95 3.38 -13.06 -6.23
CA GLY A 95 3.06 -14.01 -7.30
C GLY A 95 2.83 -13.37 -8.68
N VAL A 96 3.37 -12.18 -8.92
CA VAL A 96 3.33 -11.49 -10.22
C VAL A 96 4.46 -12.00 -11.10
N ASP A 97 4.12 -12.58 -12.26
CA ASP A 97 5.09 -13.05 -13.24
C ASP A 97 5.67 -11.87 -14.05
N LEU A 98 6.93 -11.54 -13.77
CA LEU A 98 7.70 -10.54 -14.50
C LEU A 98 8.54 -11.15 -15.65
N GLY A 99 8.43 -12.46 -15.87
CA GLY A 99 9.22 -13.20 -16.84
C GLY A 99 10.38 -13.97 -16.21
N THR A 100 10.91 -14.94 -16.97
CA THR A 100 11.92 -15.88 -16.49
C THR A 100 13.35 -15.34 -16.53
N SER A 101 13.65 -14.43 -17.46
CA SER A 101 14.97 -13.83 -17.60
C SER A 101 15.06 -12.48 -16.89
N GLU A 102 16.22 -12.18 -16.30
CA GLU A 102 16.48 -10.92 -15.61
C GLU A 102 16.27 -9.70 -16.53
N GLY A 103 16.67 -9.80 -17.80
CA GLY A 103 16.45 -8.72 -18.77
C GLY A 103 14.97 -8.43 -19.04
N LEU A 104 14.14 -9.47 -19.09
CA LEU A 104 12.69 -9.30 -19.26
C LEU A 104 12.03 -8.75 -17.99
N GLN A 105 12.50 -9.17 -16.81
CA GLN A 105 12.05 -8.63 -15.54
C GLN A 105 12.31 -7.12 -15.45
N ASN A 106 13.53 -6.69 -15.81
CA ASN A 106 13.90 -5.27 -15.79
C ASN A 106 13.09 -4.46 -16.81
N GLN A 107 12.94 -4.94 -18.05
CA GLN A 107 12.09 -4.27 -19.05
C GLN A 107 10.62 -4.13 -18.60
N ASN A 108 10.07 -5.17 -17.99
CA ASN A 108 8.70 -5.14 -17.49
C ASN A 108 8.56 -4.14 -16.33
N ILE A 109 9.53 -4.09 -15.42
CA ILE A 109 9.57 -3.10 -14.34
C ILE A 109 9.69 -1.68 -14.89
N GLU A 110 10.58 -1.45 -15.85
CA GLU A 110 10.70 -0.14 -16.53
C GLU A 110 9.38 0.27 -17.19
N THR A 111 8.70 -0.66 -17.86
CA THR A 111 7.40 -0.42 -18.48
C THR A 111 6.35 -0.04 -17.43
N ILE A 112 6.33 -0.72 -16.28
CA ILE A 112 5.43 -0.41 -15.16
C ILE A 112 5.75 0.98 -14.59
N LYS A 113 7.02 1.31 -14.35
CA LYS A 113 7.46 2.63 -13.87
C LYS A 113 7.07 3.75 -14.82
N ALA A 114 7.25 3.55 -16.13
CA ALA A 114 6.88 4.52 -17.16
C ALA A 114 5.36 4.74 -17.20
N ARG A 115 4.57 3.67 -17.09
CA ARG A 115 3.11 3.75 -17.03
C ARG A 115 2.63 4.51 -15.79
N GLU A 116 3.20 4.20 -14.63
CA GLU A 116 2.89 4.88 -13.38
C GLU A 116 3.21 6.37 -13.45
N LEU A 117 4.36 6.73 -14.03
CA LEU A 117 4.77 8.13 -14.25
C LEU A 117 3.78 8.86 -15.18
N ALA A 118 3.35 8.22 -16.28
CA ALA A 118 2.36 8.81 -17.18
C ALA A 118 1.01 9.03 -16.48
N GLN A 119 0.55 8.06 -15.69
CA GLN A 119 -0.67 8.17 -14.89
C GLN A 119 -0.58 9.30 -13.86
N SER A 120 0.57 9.44 -13.21
CA SER A 120 0.85 10.55 -12.31
C SER A 120 0.71 11.90 -13.01
N MET A 121 1.35 12.08 -14.17
CA MET A 121 1.27 13.32 -14.94
C MET A 121 -0.18 13.66 -15.32
N ILE A 122 -0.95 12.66 -15.76
CA ILE A 122 -2.37 12.82 -16.07
C ILE A 122 -3.15 13.24 -14.82
N HIS A 123 -2.89 12.62 -13.67
CA HIS A 123 -3.58 12.96 -12.44
C HIS A 123 -3.25 14.39 -11.99
N THR A 124 -1.98 14.79 -12.01
CA THR A 124 -1.59 16.17 -11.69
C THR A 124 -2.24 17.17 -12.65
N ALA A 125 -2.33 16.86 -13.94
CA ALA A 125 -3.03 17.70 -14.91
C ALA A 125 -4.54 17.81 -14.61
N LYS A 126 -5.18 16.69 -14.24
CA LYS A 126 -6.60 16.68 -13.83
C LYS A 126 -6.83 17.49 -12.56
N GLU A 127 -5.96 17.39 -11.56
CA GLU A 127 -6.05 18.20 -10.34
C GLU A 127 -5.92 19.69 -10.64
N ARG A 128 -5.00 20.08 -11.53
CA ARG A 128 -4.90 21.47 -12.00
C ARG A 128 -6.19 21.94 -12.68
N LEU A 129 -6.76 21.13 -13.57
CA LEU A 129 -8.01 21.45 -14.26
C LEU A 129 -9.22 21.58 -13.30
N ILE A 130 -9.21 20.89 -12.16
CA ILE A 130 -10.26 20.99 -11.14
C ILE A 130 -10.07 22.22 -10.25
N ASN A 131 -8.82 22.59 -9.94
CA ASN A 131 -8.49 23.72 -9.07
C ASN A 131 -8.44 25.06 -9.81
N GLU A 132 -8.15 25.05 -11.11
CA GLU A 132 -8.31 26.20 -11.98
C GLU A 132 -9.82 26.37 -12.23
N ASP A 133 -10.37 27.51 -11.82
CA ASP A 133 -11.73 27.93 -12.17
C ASP A 133 -11.94 27.75 -13.69
N PRO A 134 -13.14 27.40 -14.17
CA PRO A 134 -13.37 27.03 -15.57
C PRO A 134 -13.25 28.26 -16.48
N ILE A 135 -12.04 28.64 -16.81
CA ILE A 135 -11.72 29.63 -17.84
C ILE A 135 -11.38 28.81 -19.09
N GLU A 136 -12.31 28.83 -20.05
CA GLU A 136 -12.20 28.23 -21.40
C GLU A 136 -12.30 26.70 -21.50
N ARG A 137 -13.43 26.12 -21.05
CA ARG A 137 -13.96 24.96 -21.81
C ARG A 137 -14.42 25.48 -23.17
N LEU A 138 -13.54 25.43 -24.17
CA LEU A 138 -13.93 25.60 -25.56
C LEU A 138 -15.07 24.62 -25.87
N PRO A 139 -16.12 25.06 -26.59
CA PRO A 139 -17.25 24.21 -26.89
C PRO A 139 -16.77 22.94 -27.58
N LEU A 140 -17.22 21.80 -27.04
CA LEU A 140 -17.02 20.45 -27.56
C LEU A 140 -17.85 20.25 -28.85
N THR A 141 -17.83 21.20 -29.79
CA THR A 141 -18.44 21.16 -31.12
C THR A 141 -17.99 22.41 -31.89
N THR A 142 -16.79 22.41 -32.46
CA THR A 142 -16.69 22.99 -33.80
C THR A 142 -17.16 21.89 -34.73
N GLU A 143 -18.38 21.99 -35.22
CA GLU A 143 -18.73 21.36 -36.48
C GLU A 143 -17.68 21.85 -37.48
N ILE A 144 -16.70 20.99 -37.80
CA ILE A 144 -15.86 21.22 -38.96
C ILE A 144 -16.78 20.95 -40.14
N GLU A 145 -17.46 22.01 -40.57
CA GLU A 145 -18.09 22.10 -41.89
C GLU A 145 -16.96 21.84 -42.90
N GLY A 146 -16.80 20.57 -43.31
CA GLY A 146 -15.73 20.18 -44.24
C GLY A 146 -15.05 18.82 -44.00
N CYS A 147 -15.31 18.11 -42.90
CA CYS A 147 -14.84 16.73 -42.77
C CYS A 147 -15.77 15.75 -43.48
N VAL A 148 -15.66 15.71 -44.81
CA VAL A 148 -16.16 14.58 -45.62
C VAL A 148 -15.33 13.36 -45.25
N PHE A 149 -15.84 12.52 -44.34
CA PHE A 149 -15.36 11.16 -44.22
C PHE A 149 -15.66 10.47 -45.56
N PRO A 150 -14.65 9.92 -46.26
CA PRO A 150 -14.93 9.06 -47.40
C PRO A 150 -15.69 7.84 -46.86
N THR A 151 -17.01 7.82 -47.06
CA THR A 151 -17.80 6.61 -46.97
C THR A 151 -17.22 5.64 -47.98
N THR A 152 -16.60 4.58 -47.47
CA THR A 152 -16.11 3.45 -48.28
C THR A 152 -17.31 2.69 -48.84
N GLU A 153 -17.93 3.24 -49.88
CA GLU A 153 -18.69 2.46 -50.84
C GLU A 153 -17.72 1.83 -51.82
N ALA A 154 -17.45 0.55 -51.57
CA ALA A 154 -17.17 -0.51 -52.54
C ALA A 154 -16.92 -0.07 -54.01
N ALA A 155 -15.66 0.18 -54.36
CA ALA A 155 -15.15 -0.06 -55.72
C ALA A 155 -13.63 -0.19 -55.67
N GLY A 156 -13.10 -1.27 -56.25
CA GLY A 156 -11.74 -1.76 -56.14
C GLY A 156 -10.63 -0.72 -56.31
N ILE A 157 -9.70 -0.71 -55.35
CA ILE A 157 -8.37 -0.14 -55.50
C ILE A 157 -7.38 -1.20 -55.03
N GLU A 158 -6.58 -1.71 -55.96
CA GLU A 158 -5.58 -2.75 -55.70
C GLU A 158 -4.53 -2.29 -54.68
N PRO A 159 -4.00 -3.19 -53.83
CA PRO A 159 -2.89 -2.86 -52.95
C PRO A 159 -1.62 -2.59 -53.77
N ALA A 160 -1.09 -1.37 -53.65
CA ALA A 160 0.22 -1.01 -54.16
C ALA A 160 1.28 -1.95 -53.58
N LYS A 161 2.00 -2.66 -54.46
CA LYS A 161 3.16 -3.48 -54.13
C LYS A 161 4.25 -2.59 -53.54
N VAL A 162 4.48 -2.68 -52.23
CA VAL A 162 5.68 -2.13 -51.59
C VAL A 162 6.85 -3.05 -51.92
N GLY A 163 7.54 -2.71 -53.01
CA GLY A 163 8.81 -3.31 -53.40
C GLY A 163 9.93 -2.79 -52.51
N GLY A 164 10.54 -3.67 -51.72
CA GLY A 164 11.73 -3.39 -50.92
C GLY A 164 12.79 -4.46 -51.17
N ASP A 165 13.51 -4.34 -52.29
CA ASP A 165 14.69 -5.16 -52.59
C ASP A 165 15.85 -4.76 -51.66
N THR A 166 16.09 -5.55 -50.61
CA THR A 166 17.33 -5.46 -49.83
C THR A 166 18.34 -6.44 -50.40
N LYS A 167 19.15 -5.98 -51.37
CA LYS A 167 20.38 -6.68 -51.78
C LYS A 167 21.42 -6.58 -50.65
N ARG A 168 21.54 -7.63 -49.84
CA ARG A 168 22.74 -7.87 -49.02
C ARG A 168 23.78 -8.59 -49.88
N LYS A 169 24.81 -7.84 -50.31
CA LYS A 169 26.09 -8.42 -50.73
C LYS A 169 26.88 -8.75 -49.47
N ASN A 170 27.02 -10.03 -49.16
CA ASN A 170 28.09 -10.50 -48.28
C ASN A 170 29.18 -11.13 -49.13
N THR A 171 30.35 -10.54 -48.98
CA THR A 171 31.65 -10.95 -49.48
C THR A 171 32.19 -12.07 -48.59
N SER A 172 32.52 -13.23 -49.17
CA SER A 172 33.79 -13.94 -48.95
C SER A 172 33.91 -15.08 -49.95
#